data_AF-A0A935AW85-F1
#
_entry.id   AF-A0A935AW85-F1
#
_cell.length_a   1.000
_cell.length_b   1.000
_cell.length_c   1.000
_cell.angle_alpha   90.00
_cell.angle_beta   90.00
_cell.angle_gamma   90.00
#
_symmetry.space_group_name_H-M   'P 1'
#
loop_
_entity.id
_entity.type
_entity.pdbx_description
1 polymer ?
#
loop_
_entity_poly.entity_id
_entity_poly.type
_entity_poly.pdbx_seq_one_letter_code
_entity_poly.pdbx_strand_id
1 'polypeptide(L)'
;MSEDDVADARPDGRAWVASFAAQLGIDPPDADEVERLLELASVAAHASERLAAPLACWLVGRAGLDASTAIELGRRLDGSQG
;
A
#
# COMPACT_ATOMS: atom_id res chain seq x y z
N MET A 1 10.29 25.25 28.74
CA MET A 1 9.38 24.93 27.63
C MET A 1 10.17 25.28 26.39
N SER A 2 10.54 24.27 25.60
CA SER A 2 11.28 24.47 24.35
C SER A 2 10.31 24.31 23.20
N GLU A 3 10.36 25.23 22.24
CA GLU A 3 9.51 25.28 21.03
C GLU A 3 9.77 24.12 20.04
N ASP A 4 10.71 23.21 20.33
CA ASP A 4 11.20 22.14 19.43
C ASP A 4 10.42 20.80 19.51
N ASP A 5 9.39 20.67 20.36
CA ASP A 5 8.67 19.40 20.61
C ASP A 5 7.26 19.34 20.00
N VAL A 6 6.94 20.18 19.00
CA VAL A 6 5.75 19.94 18.17
C VAL A 6 6.16 18.95 17.08
N ALA A 7 6.18 17.67 17.44
CA ALA A 7 6.29 16.58 16.48
C ALA A 7 5.31 16.85 15.32
N ASP A 8 5.82 16.79 14.09
CA ASP A 8 5.09 16.99 12.83
C ASP A 8 3.61 16.64 12.96
N ALA A 9 2.73 17.64 12.94
CA ALA A 9 1.29 17.51 13.24
C ALA A 9 0.51 16.69 12.18
N ARG A 10 1.22 15.99 11.29
CA ARG A 10 0.64 15.05 10.35
C ARG A 10 0.27 13.76 11.08
N PRO A 11 -0.92 13.20 10.81
CA PRO A 11 -1.26 11.87 11.30
C PRO A 11 -0.25 10.85 10.78
N ASP A 12 0.04 9.83 11.58
CA ASP A 12 0.75 8.66 11.10
C ASP A 12 -0.03 8.01 9.94
N GLY A 13 0.68 7.23 9.11
CA GLY A 13 0.10 6.65 7.90
C GLY A 13 -1.15 5.80 8.17
N ARG A 14 -1.22 5.12 9.32
CA ARG A 14 -2.35 4.25 9.65
C ARG A 14 -3.56 5.06 10.05
N ALA A 15 -3.38 6.08 10.89
CA ALA A 15 -4.44 7.01 11.26
C ALA A 15 -5.00 7.76 10.05
N TRP A 16 -4.13 8.17 9.11
CA TRP A 16 -4.56 8.81 7.87
C TRP A 16 -5.40 7.87 7.00
N VAL A 17 -4.94 6.63 6.77
CA VAL A 17 -5.67 5.61 5.99
C VAL A 17 -7.02 5.29 6.62
N ALA A 18 -7.09 5.12 7.94
CA ALA A 18 -8.34 4.88 8.65
C ALA A 18 -9.35 6.02 8.45
N SER A 19 -8.89 7.27 8.58
CA SER A 19 -9.72 8.45 8.35
C SER A 19 -10.18 8.57 6.90
N PHE A 20 -9.35 8.18 5.94
CA PHE A 20 -9.69 8.21 4.53
C PHE A 20 -10.71 7.13 4.16
N ALA A 21 -10.53 5.90 4.67
CA ALA A 21 -11.49 4.80 4.50
C ALA A 21 -12.88 5.17 5.03
N ALA A 22 -12.93 5.80 6.21
CA ALA A 22 -14.18 6.29 6.79
C ALA A 22 -14.89 7.33 5.89
N GLN A 23 -14.15 8.24 5.25
CA GLN A 23 -14.74 9.19 4.29
C GLN A 23 -15.24 8.52 3.00
N LEU A 24 -14.64 7.40 2.60
CA LEU A 24 -15.09 6.59 1.48
C LEU A 24 -16.28 5.67 1.85
N GLY A 25 -16.63 5.55 3.14
CA GLY A 25 -17.69 4.67 3.61
C GLY A 25 -17.33 3.19 3.57
N ILE A 26 -16.04 2.86 3.68
CA ILE A 26 -15.54 1.49 3.72
C ILE A 26 -14.73 1.23 4.98
N ASP A 27 -14.60 -0.03 5.37
CA ASP A 27 -13.72 -0.43 6.45
C ASP A 27 -12.25 -0.23 6.02
N PRO A 28 -11.38 0.27 6.92
CA PRO A 28 -9.96 0.31 6.65
C PRO A 28 -9.36 -1.10 6.61
N PRO A 29 -8.28 -1.31 5.85
CA PRO A 29 -7.61 -2.61 5.82
C PRO A 29 -7.08 -2.98 7.21
N ASP A 30 -7.10 -4.28 7.53
CA ASP A 30 -6.50 -4.84 8.73
C ASP A 30 -4.96 -4.88 8.65
N ALA A 31 -4.29 -5.35 9.72
CA ALA A 31 -2.83 -5.32 9.80
C ALA A 31 -2.18 -6.14 8.66
N ASP A 32 -2.70 -7.35 8.43
CA ASP A 32 -2.17 -8.27 7.43
C ASP A 32 -2.43 -7.76 6.01
N GLU A 33 -3.62 -7.19 5.76
CA GLU A 33 -3.95 -6.56 4.46
C GLU A 33 -3.00 -5.41 4.15
N VAL A 34 -2.67 -4.58 5.14
CA VAL A 34 -1.68 -3.50 4.96
C VAL A 34 -0.31 -4.08 4.63
N GLU A 35 0.15 -5.11 5.33
CA GLU A 35 1.44 -5.76 5.04
C GLU A 35 1.49 -6.28 3.60
N ARG A 36 0.45 -6.98 3.15
CA ARG A 36 0.37 -7.51 1.77
C ARG A 36 0.32 -6.41 0.72
N LEU A 37 -0.42 -5.32 0.96
CA LEU A 37 -0.47 -4.17 0.05
C LEU A 37 0.88 -3.45 -0.05
N LEU A 38 1.61 -3.32 1.07
CA LEU A 38 2.95 -2.76 1.09
C LEU A 38 3.96 -3.68 0.39
N GLU A 39 3.82 -4.99 0.54
CA GLU A 39 4.62 -5.96 -0.20
C GLU A 39 4.38 -5.87 -1.71
N LEU A 40 3.12 -5.82 -2.14
CA LEU A 40 2.76 -5.61 -3.55
C LEU A 40 3.38 -4.33 -4.11
N ALA A 41 3.25 -3.22 -3.38
CA ALA A 41 3.85 -1.95 -3.76
C ALA A 41 5.37 -2.06 -3.89
N SER A 42 6.02 -2.77 -2.97
CA SER A 42 7.46 -3.05 -3.01
C SER A 42 7.82 -3.84 -4.28
N VAL A 43 7.15 -4.97 -4.56
CA VAL A 43 7.40 -5.79 -5.76
C VAL A 43 7.26 -4.95 -7.03
N ALA A 44 6.18 -4.18 -7.16
CA ALA A 44 5.94 -3.33 -8.32
C ALA A 44 7.00 -2.23 -8.49
N ALA A 45 7.46 -1.63 -7.39
CA ALA A 45 8.51 -0.60 -7.42
C ALA A 45 9.91 -1.17 -7.74
N HIS A 46 10.19 -2.42 -7.39
CA HIS A 46 11.46 -3.08 -7.74
C HIS A 46 11.49 -3.52 -9.20
N ALA A 47 10.38 -4.08 -9.69
CA ALA A 47 10.26 -4.57 -11.06
C ALA A 47 10.09 -3.45 -12.11
N SER A 48 9.92 -2.19 -11.67
CA SER A 48 9.56 -1.06 -12.53
C SER A 48 10.03 0.27 -11.91
N GLU A 49 9.35 1.37 -12.22
CA GLU A 49 9.57 2.67 -11.59
C GLU A 49 8.62 2.88 -10.40
N ARG A 50 8.92 3.85 -9.54
CA ARG A 50 8.10 4.19 -8.34
C ARG A 50 6.62 4.43 -8.65
N LEU A 51 6.30 4.85 -9.88
CA LEU A 51 4.92 5.04 -10.36
C LEU A 51 4.10 3.73 -10.32
N ALA A 52 4.73 2.57 -10.51
CA ALA A 52 4.05 1.29 -10.59
C ALA A 52 3.42 0.88 -9.25
N ALA A 53 4.02 1.23 -8.12
CA ALA A 53 3.52 0.86 -6.78
C ALA A 53 2.06 1.30 -6.52
N PRO A 54 1.70 2.60 -6.58
CA PRO A 54 0.31 3.02 -6.34
C PRO A 54 -0.65 2.52 -7.43
N LEU A 55 -0.20 2.39 -8.68
CA LEU A 55 -1.04 1.92 -9.78
C LEU A 55 -1.36 0.42 -9.65
N ALA A 56 -0.41 -0.39 -9.19
CA ALA A 56 -0.62 -1.81 -8.91
C ALA A 56 -1.66 -2.00 -7.81
N CYS A 57 -1.51 -1.32 -6.67
CA CYS A 57 -2.49 -1.39 -5.58
C CYS A 57 -3.90 -0.97 -6.02
N TRP A 58 -4.00 0.10 -6.83
CA TRP A 58 -5.29 0.51 -7.40
C TRP A 58 -5.90 -0.51 -8.37
N LEU A 59 -5.09 -1.11 -9.25
CA LEU A 59 -5.56 -2.14 -10.19
C LEU A 59 -6.07 -3.39 -9.46
N VAL A 60 -5.40 -3.81 -8.39
CA VAL A 60 -5.80 -4.96 -7.58
C VAL A 60 -7.15 -4.71 -6.92
N GLY A 61 -7.34 -3.54 -6.29
CA GLY A 61 -8.62 -3.15 -5.74
C GLY A 61 -9.72 -3.10 -6.81
N ARG A 62 -9.42 -2.57 -8.01
CA ARG A 62 -10.36 -2.54 -9.14
C ARG A 62 -10.71 -3.92 -9.69
N ALA A 63 -9.78 -4.87 -9.64
CA ALA A 63 -9.96 -6.23 -10.12
C ALA A 63 -10.66 -7.15 -9.10
N GLY A 64 -10.81 -6.71 -7.84
CA GLY A 64 -11.36 -7.54 -6.76
C GLY A 64 -10.46 -8.74 -6.44
N LEU A 65 -9.15 -8.62 -6.65
CA LEU A 65 -8.17 -9.66 -6.36
C LEU A 65 -7.59 -9.48 -4.96
N ASP A 66 -7.23 -10.59 -4.34
CA ASP A 66 -6.44 -10.57 -3.13
C ASP A 66 -5.00 -10.09 -3.41
N ALA A 67 -4.44 -9.34 -2.47
CA ALA A 67 -3.06 -8.82 -2.59
C ALA A 67 -2.02 -9.95 -2.73
N SER A 68 -2.23 -11.10 -2.10
CA SER A 68 -1.33 -12.27 -2.21
C SER A 68 -1.26 -12.79 -3.64
N THR A 69 -2.42 -12.92 -4.30
CA THR A 69 -2.47 -13.31 -5.72
C THR A 69 -1.75 -12.28 -6.58
N ALA A 70 -1.95 -10.99 -6.32
CA ALA A 70 -1.31 -9.93 -7.09
C ALA A 70 0.22 -9.88 -6.92
N ILE A 71 0.74 -10.19 -5.72
CA ILE A 71 2.18 -10.32 -5.45
C ILE A 71 2.78 -11.39 -6.37
N GLU A 72 2.14 -12.55 -6.49
CA GLU A 72 2.61 -13.61 -7.40
C GLU A 72 2.60 -13.16 -8.87
N LEU A 73 1.56 -12.44 -9.30
CA LEU A 73 1.52 -11.85 -10.65
C LEU A 73 2.70 -10.89 -10.87
N GLY A 74 2.96 -10.00 -9.91
CA GLY A 74 4.03 -9.01 -9.96
C GLY A 74 5.42 -9.63 -9.99
N ARG A 75 5.69 -10.64 -9.15
CA ARG A 75 6.98 -11.35 -9.12
C ARG A 75 7.33 -12.01 -10.45
N ARG A 76 6.34 -12.52 -11.18
CA ARG A 76 6.58 -13.06 -12.53
C ARG A 76 7.01 -12.00 -13.54
N LEU A 77 6.62 -10.74 -13.36
CA LEU A 77 7.06 -9.63 -14.21
C LEU A 77 8.49 -9.18 -13.88
N ASP A 78 8.91 -9.32 -12.61
CA ASP A 78 10.26 -9.02 -12.14
C ASP A 78 11.33 -10.01 -12.63
N GLY A 79 10.92 -11.12 -13.26
CA GLY A 79 11.85 -12.15 -13.74
C GLY A 79 12.45 -13.02 -12.62
N SER A 80 11.94 -12.93 -11.37
CA SER A 80 12.36 -13.77 -10.24
C SER A 80 11.95 -15.25 -10.37
N GLN A 81 11.36 -15.63 -11.50
CA GLN A 81 11.11 -17.01 -11.90
C GLN A 81 11.79 -17.26 -13.26
N GLY A 82 13.12 -17.36 -13.25
CA GLY A 82 13.99 -17.68 -14.38
C GLY A 82 15.38 -18.10 -13.90
#